data_AF-A0A427TRB0-F1
#
_entry.id   AF-A0A427TRB0-F1
#
_cell.length_a   1.000
_cell.length_b   1.000
_cell.length_c   1.000
_cell.angle_alpha   90.00
_cell.angle_beta   90.00
_cell.angle_gamma   90.00
#
_symmetry.space_group_name_H-M   'P 1'
#
loop_
_entity.id
_entity.type
_entity.pdbx_description
1 polymer ?
#
loop_
_entity_poly.entity_id
_entity_poly.type
_entity_poly.pdbx_seq_one_letter_code
_entity_poly.pdbx_strand_id
1 'polypeptide(L)'
;MTNSNSYFIYRIEGKWNNKHHQVTGILYHHEYNSEFTKPIIPHEQTNPTRVKSLEELSPSAYPPSFWITDSNNFPLEIINHWFNQADNKIFVPSNDGMQHTVSKLESYYQTETIRKSLEKIPNFLIADGHHRYEVIKKNQYQISLPVFLISSSQASFEFNEIYCHLKNKKNITSIIDNIAK
;
A
#
# COMPACT_ATOMS: atom_id res chain seq x y z
N MET A 1 -2.56 15.16 -23.33
CA MET A 1 -2.86 15.06 -21.89
C MET A 1 -2.56 13.64 -21.45
N THR A 2 -1.36 13.41 -20.92
CA THR A 2 -0.91 12.09 -20.46
C THR A 2 -1.49 11.81 -19.09
N ASN A 3 -2.48 10.90 -19.03
CA ASN A 3 -3.17 10.47 -17.81
C ASN A 3 -2.18 10.11 -16.70
N SER A 4 -2.18 10.90 -15.62
CA SER A 4 -1.31 10.73 -14.44
C SER A 4 -1.72 9.59 -13.51
N ASN A 5 -2.81 8.87 -13.79
CA ASN A 5 -3.25 7.72 -12.98
C ASN A 5 -2.94 6.40 -13.70
N SER A 6 -1.68 6.00 -13.70
CA SER A 6 -1.30 4.64 -14.10
C SER A 6 -1.49 3.69 -12.92
N TYR A 7 -2.54 2.88 -12.97
CA TYR A 7 -2.73 1.76 -12.04
C TYR A 7 -2.03 0.52 -12.56
N PHE A 8 -1.40 -0.21 -11.65
CA PHE A 8 -0.80 -1.51 -11.90
C PHE A 8 -1.40 -2.52 -10.92
N ILE A 9 -1.44 -3.79 -11.33
CA ILE A 9 -1.68 -4.89 -10.41
C ILE A 9 -0.33 -5.44 -9.99
N TYR A 10 -0.12 -5.58 -8.68
CA TYR A 10 1.09 -6.13 -8.11
C TYR A 10 0.77 -7.37 -7.29
N ARG A 11 1.48 -8.47 -7.57
CA ARG A 11 1.37 -9.73 -6.84
C ARG A 11 2.71 -10.09 -6.22
N ILE A 12 2.64 -10.49 -4.95
CA ILE A 12 3.72 -11.12 -4.19
C ILE A 12 3.28 -12.55 -3.93
N GLU A 13 4.08 -13.52 -4.33
CA GLU A 13 3.75 -14.94 -4.23
C GLU A 13 4.99 -15.75 -3.82
N GLY A 14 4.85 -16.75 -2.95
CA GLY A 14 5.99 -17.56 -2.55
C GLY A 14 5.71 -18.47 -1.37
N LYS A 15 6.76 -19.13 -0.89
CA LYS A 15 6.68 -20.00 0.29
C LYS A 15 7.46 -19.39 1.44
N TRP A 16 6.78 -19.20 2.56
CA TRP A 16 7.37 -18.78 3.84
C TRP A 16 6.89 -19.76 4.91
N ASN A 17 7.79 -20.23 5.80
CA ASN A 17 7.46 -21.18 6.89
C ASN A 17 6.65 -22.40 6.41
N ASN A 18 6.99 -22.97 5.24
CA ASN A 18 6.27 -24.07 4.60
C ASN A 18 4.80 -23.81 4.24
N LYS A 19 4.36 -22.55 4.27
CA LYS A 19 3.04 -22.12 3.79
C LYS A 19 3.18 -21.31 2.52
N HIS A 20 2.24 -21.51 1.59
CA HIS A 20 2.15 -20.69 0.40
C HIS A 20 1.44 -19.39 0.74
N HIS A 21 2.04 -18.28 0.36
CA HIS A 21 1.51 -16.94 0.56
C HIS A 21 1.34 -16.27 -0.78
N GLN A 22 0.19 -15.64 -0.97
CA GLN A 22 -0.10 -14.84 -2.16
C GLN A 22 -0.85 -13.60 -1.73
N VAL A 23 -0.33 -12.44 -2.11
CA VAL A 23 -0.96 -11.14 -1.88
C VAL A 23 -1.05 -10.42 -3.21
N THR A 24 -2.25 -10.04 -3.62
CA THR A 24 -2.49 -9.25 -4.83
C THR A 24 -3.12 -7.92 -4.47
N GLY A 25 -2.58 -6.84 -5.04
CA GLY A 25 -3.06 -5.49 -4.77
C GLY A 25 -2.87 -4.54 -5.93
N ILE A 26 -3.20 -3.29 -5.68
CA ILE A 26 -3.14 -2.20 -6.66
C ILE A 26 -1.93 -1.34 -6.31
N LEU A 27 -1.02 -1.18 -7.27
CA LEU A 27 0.12 -0.26 -7.19
C LEU A 27 -0.21 1.00 -8.00
N TYR A 28 -0.14 2.16 -7.36
CA TYR A 28 -0.47 3.44 -7.98
C TYR A 28 0.24 4.61 -7.29
N HIS A 29 0.22 5.79 -7.91
CA HIS A 29 0.68 7.02 -7.28
C HIS A 29 -0.48 7.74 -6.60
N HIS A 30 -0.39 7.93 -5.29
CA HIS A 30 -1.34 8.69 -4.49
C HIS A 30 -0.90 10.15 -4.38
N GLU A 31 -1.78 11.06 -4.77
CA GLU A 31 -1.64 12.49 -4.51
C GLU A 31 -2.40 12.86 -3.23
N TYR A 32 -1.81 13.68 -2.36
CA TYR A 32 -2.43 14.04 -1.07
C TYR A 32 -3.78 14.76 -1.23
N ASN A 33 -3.95 15.50 -2.32
CA ASN A 33 -5.20 16.20 -2.65
C ASN A 33 -6.04 15.45 -3.68
N SER A 34 -5.80 14.14 -3.84
CA SER A 34 -6.70 13.30 -4.64
C SER A 34 -8.10 13.29 -4.04
N GLU A 35 -9.08 12.99 -4.89
CA GLU A 35 -10.50 12.87 -4.50
C GLU A 35 -10.77 11.66 -3.58
N PHE A 36 -9.76 10.81 -3.34
CA PHE A 36 -9.88 9.63 -2.50
C PHE A 36 -9.85 9.98 -1.01
N THR A 37 -10.53 9.16 -0.21
CA THR A 37 -10.53 9.37 1.24
C THR A 37 -9.11 9.30 1.81
N LYS A 38 -8.81 10.18 2.75
CA LYS A 38 -7.50 10.22 3.40
C LYS A 38 -7.28 8.95 4.22
N PRO A 39 -6.08 8.35 4.20
CA PRO A 39 -5.77 7.19 5.02
C PRO A 39 -5.75 7.53 6.52
N ILE A 40 -6.16 6.55 7.32
CA ILE A 40 -6.01 6.47 8.77
C ILE A 40 -4.58 6.02 9.07
N ILE A 41 -3.93 6.76 9.97
CA ILE A 41 -2.59 6.44 10.47
C ILE A 41 -2.75 5.82 11.87
N PRO A 42 -2.50 4.52 12.05
CA PRO A 42 -2.58 3.88 13.36
C PRO A 42 -1.42 4.33 14.25
N HIS A 43 -1.63 5.40 15.03
CA HIS A 43 -0.88 5.90 16.21
C HIS A 43 0.66 5.75 16.31
N GLU A 44 1.40 5.40 15.26
CA GLU A 44 2.84 5.60 15.21
C GLU A 44 3.09 7.11 15.09
N GLN A 45 3.63 7.70 16.15
CA GLN A 45 4.19 9.05 16.08
C GLN A 45 5.30 9.02 15.02
N THR A 46 5.04 9.64 13.87
CA THR A 46 6.07 9.87 12.86
C THR A 46 7.20 10.66 13.50
N ASN A 47 8.43 10.16 13.41
CA ASN A 47 9.60 10.82 13.97
C ASN A 47 9.96 12.05 13.10
N PRO A 48 9.95 13.28 13.65
CA PRO A 48 10.22 14.50 12.87
C PRO A 48 11.59 14.52 12.20
N THR A 49 12.62 13.96 12.84
CA THR A 49 13.97 13.85 12.26
C THR A 49 13.96 12.94 11.04
N ARG A 50 13.28 11.79 11.10
CA ARG A 50 13.15 10.89 9.95
C ARG A 50 12.34 11.52 8.81
N VAL A 51 11.28 12.26 9.13
CA VAL A 51 10.51 13.01 8.13
C VAL A 51 11.42 14.03 7.42
N LYS A 52 12.21 14.80 8.17
CA LYS A 52 13.14 15.79 7.60
C LYS A 52 14.22 15.14 6.72
N SER A 53 14.80 14.02 7.15
CA SER A 53 15.77 13.29 6.32
C SER A 53 15.15 12.73 5.04
N LEU A 54 13.87 12.37 5.06
CA LEU A 54 13.16 11.96 3.85
C LEU A 54 12.86 13.16 2.94
N GLU A 55 12.50 14.33 3.48
CA GLU A 55 12.31 15.56 2.70
C GLU A 55 13.54 15.94 1.84
N GLU A 56 14.75 15.53 2.27
CA GLU A 56 16.00 15.74 1.53
C GLU A 56 16.22 14.73 0.39
N LEU A 57 15.45 13.63 0.34
CA LEU A 57 15.51 12.63 -0.72
C LEU A 57 14.54 12.96 -1.86
N SER A 58 14.89 12.54 -3.08
CA SER A 58 13.96 12.64 -4.21
C SER A 58 12.77 11.70 -3.99
N PRO A 59 11.52 12.19 -4.04
CA PRO A 59 10.34 11.36 -3.82
C PRO A 59 10.14 10.23 -4.84
N SER A 60 10.72 10.38 -6.03
CA SER A 60 10.75 9.33 -7.05
C SER A 60 11.54 8.10 -6.62
N ALA A 61 12.38 8.21 -5.60
CA ALA A 61 13.15 7.11 -5.02
C ALA A 61 12.46 6.44 -3.82
N TYR A 62 11.25 6.89 -3.43
CA TYR A 62 10.54 6.27 -2.33
C TYR A 62 10.07 4.85 -2.69
N PRO A 63 10.31 3.86 -1.82
CA PRO A 63 9.60 2.60 -1.96
C PRO A 63 8.10 2.83 -1.79
N PRO A 64 7.23 1.93 -2.28
CA PRO A 64 5.80 2.03 -2.05
C PRO A 64 5.44 2.05 -0.56
N SER A 65 4.45 2.86 -0.18
CA SER A 65 3.78 2.78 1.11
C SER A 65 2.74 1.67 1.07
N PHE A 66 2.67 0.85 2.12
CA PHE A 66 1.80 -0.31 2.17
C PHE A 66 0.49 0.02 2.87
N TRP A 67 -0.62 -0.05 2.14
CA TRP A 67 -1.93 0.35 2.60
C TRP A 67 -2.89 -0.84 2.60
N ILE A 68 -3.80 -0.86 3.55
CA ILE A 68 -4.79 -1.92 3.74
C ILE A 68 -6.19 -1.29 3.78
N THR A 69 -7.17 -1.96 3.18
CA THR A 69 -8.59 -1.60 3.34
C THR A 69 -9.40 -2.85 3.66
N ASP A 70 -10.41 -2.69 4.53
CA ASP A 70 -11.43 -3.71 4.81
C ASP A 70 -12.70 -3.50 3.98
N SER A 71 -12.70 -2.56 3.04
CA SER A 71 -13.86 -2.24 2.22
C SER A 71 -14.20 -3.35 1.22
N ASN A 72 -15.48 -3.73 1.18
CA ASN A 72 -16.05 -4.59 0.15
C ASN A 72 -15.98 -3.99 -1.27
N ASN A 73 -15.69 -2.69 -1.39
CA ASN A 73 -15.50 -2.03 -2.69
C ASN A 73 -14.12 -2.30 -3.31
N PHE A 74 -13.18 -2.87 -2.54
CA PHE A 74 -11.88 -3.27 -3.06
C PHE A 74 -12.05 -4.43 -4.05
N PRO A 75 -11.61 -4.29 -5.32
CA PRO A 75 -11.99 -5.20 -6.40
C PRO A 75 -11.08 -6.44 -6.46
N LEU A 76 -10.92 -7.17 -5.35
CA LEU A 76 -9.93 -8.26 -5.22
C LEU A 76 -10.10 -9.38 -6.26
N GLU A 77 -11.32 -9.89 -6.43
CA GLU A 77 -11.60 -10.98 -7.36
C GLU A 77 -11.29 -10.56 -8.81
N ILE A 78 -11.67 -9.33 -9.16
CA ILE A 78 -11.48 -8.76 -10.50
C ILE A 78 -9.98 -8.56 -10.78
N ILE A 79 -9.21 -7.99 -9.86
CA ILE A 79 -7.77 -7.81 -10.07
C ILE A 79 -7.03 -9.15 -10.13
N ASN A 80 -7.46 -10.15 -9.36
CA ASN A 80 -6.90 -11.50 -9.46
C ASN A 80 -7.18 -12.14 -10.83
N HIS A 81 -8.41 -12.00 -11.31
CA HIS A 81 -8.81 -12.49 -12.63
C HIS A 81 -7.98 -11.85 -13.75
N TRP A 82 -7.91 -10.52 -13.78
CA TRP A 82 -7.12 -9.79 -14.77
C TRP A 82 -5.64 -10.14 -14.70
N PHE A 83 -5.07 -10.22 -13.49
CA PHE A 83 -3.67 -10.59 -13.33
C PHE A 83 -3.39 -12.01 -13.84
N ASN A 84 -4.26 -12.97 -13.56
CA ASN A 84 -4.07 -14.34 -14.01
C ASN A 84 -4.07 -14.44 -15.55
N GLN A 85 -4.93 -13.67 -16.22
CA GLN A 85 -5.06 -13.64 -17.68
C GLN A 85 -4.06 -12.73 -18.39
N ALA A 86 -3.33 -11.88 -17.65
CA ALA A 86 -2.43 -10.92 -18.26
C ALA A 86 -1.22 -11.59 -18.93
N ASP A 87 -0.96 -11.20 -20.18
CA ASP A 87 0.23 -11.60 -20.94
C ASP A 87 1.43 -10.67 -20.65
N ASN A 88 1.18 -9.49 -20.10
CA ASN A 88 2.16 -8.41 -19.91
C ASN A 88 2.82 -8.39 -18.51
N LYS A 89 3.19 -9.56 -17.98
CA LYS A 89 3.76 -9.69 -16.64
C LYS A 89 5.25 -9.34 -16.61
N ILE A 90 5.64 -8.49 -15.67
CA ILE A 90 7.02 -8.09 -15.41
C ILE A 90 7.43 -8.68 -14.06
N PHE A 91 8.47 -9.51 -14.06
CA PHE A 91 9.06 -10.04 -12.84
C PHE A 91 10.03 -9.02 -12.24
N VAL A 92 9.83 -8.71 -10.96
CA VAL A 92 10.68 -7.81 -10.18
C VAL A 92 11.63 -8.69 -9.36
N PRO A 93 12.95 -8.57 -9.56
CA PRO A 93 13.91 -9.28 -8.72
C PRO A 93 13.76 -8.85 -7.26
N SER A 94 13.69 -9.81 -6.34
CA SER A 94 13.74 -9.58 -4.90
C SER A 94 14.69 -10.58 -4.21
N ASN A 95 15.16 -10.22 -3.03
CA ASN A 95 16.08 -11.03 -2.22
C ASN A 95 15.39 -11.67 -1.00
N ASP A 96 14.06 -11.55 -0.91
CA ASP A 96 13.24 -12.02 0.22
C ASP A 96 12.71 -13.45 0.03
N GLY A 97 13.11 -14.13 -1.05
CA GLY A 97 12.63 -15.47 -1.38
C GLY A 97 11.19 -15.51 -1.89
N MET A 98 10.57 -14.35 -2.10
CA MET A 98 9.24 -14.22 -2.70
C MET A 98 9.37 -13.83 -4.18
N GLN A 99 8.35 -14.13 -4.97
CA GLN A 99 8.25 -13.73 -6.35
C GLN A 99 7.37 -12.49 -6.45
N HIS A 100 7.95 -11.42 -6.98
CA HIS A 100 7.28 -10.14 -7.16
C HIS A 100 6.96 -9.95 -8.64
N THR A 101 5.69 -9.73 -8.96
CA THR A 101 5.25 -9.63 -10.35
C THR A 101 4.27 -8.48 -10.52
N VAL A 102 4.54 -7.62 -11.50
CA VAL A 102 3.72 -6.45 -11.84
C VAL A 102 3.06 -6.69 -13.19
N SER A 103 1.79 -6.32 -13.32
CA SER A 103 1.09 -6.22 -14.61
C SER A 103 0.47 -4.83 -14.74
N LYS A 104 0.63 -4.24 -15.92
CA LYS A 104 0.03 -2.94 -16.24
C LYS A 104 -1.39 -3.15 -16.73
N LEU A 105 -2.33 -2.31 -16.29
CA LEU A 105 -3.68 -2.29 -16.86
C LEU A 105 -3.62 -1.74 -18.30
N GLU A 106 -4.11 -2.51 -19.26
CA GLU A 106 -3.97 -2.19 -20.69
C GLU A 106 -5.16 -1.43 -21.25
N SER A 107 -6.34 -1.55 -20.62
CA SER A 107 -7.57 -0.94 -21.11
C SER A 107 -8.05 0.21 -20.23
N TYR A 108 -8.66 1.21 -20.87
CA TYR A 108 -9.36 2.29 -20.19
C TYR A 108 -10.43 1.75 -19.21
N TYR A 109 -11.15 0.69 -19.61
CA TYR A 109 -12.15 0.05 -18.78
C TYR A 109 -11.60 -0.48 -17.44
N GLN A 110 -10.44 -1.15 -17.47
CA GLN A 110 -9.79 -1.65 -16.25
C GLN A 110 -9.40 -0.48 -15.34
N THR A 111 -8.72 0.53 -15.89
CA THR A 111 -8.31 1.74 -15.18
C THR A 111 -9.49 2.45 -14.52
N GLU A 112 -10.59 2.64 -15.25
CA GLU A 112 -11.80 3.29 -14.73
C GLU A 112 -12.49 2.49 -13.64
N THR A 113 -12.50 1.16 -13.77
CA THR A 113 -13.07 0.27 -12.75
C THR A 113 -12.28 0.38 -11.44
N ILE A 114 -10.95 0.37 -11.53
CA ILE A 114 -10.09 0.59 -10.36
C ILE A 114 -10.35 1.96 -9.74
N ARG A 115 -10.30 3.04 -10.55
CA ARG A 115 -10.55 4.40 -10.07
C ARG A 115 -11.86 4.49 -9.30
N LYS A 116 -12.97 4.03 -9.89
CA LYS A 116 -14.30 4.05 -9.27
C LYS A 116 -14.40 3.18 -8.01
N SER A 117 -13.66 2.08 -7.94
CA SER A 117 -13.58 1.29 -6.72
C SER A 117 -12.86 2.06 -5.61
N LEU A 118 -11.72 2.70 -5.92
CA LEU A 118 -10.95 3.48 -4.95
C LEU A 118 -11.74 4.67 -4.39
N GLU A 119 -12.53 5.34 -5.23
CA GLU A 119 -13.42 6.45 -4.81
C GLU A 119 -14.49 6.04 -3.80
N LYS A 120 -14.84 4.75 -3.79
CA LYS A 120 -15.86 4.20 -2.89
C LYS A 120 -15.26 3.59 -1.61
N ILE A 121 -13.95 3.58 -1.46
CA ILE A 121 -13.31 3.04 -0.26
C ILE A 121 -13.34 4.13 0.82
N PRO A 122 -14.07 3.91 1.94
CA PRO A 122 -14.26 4.95 2.94
C PRO A 122 -13.02 5.17 3.80
N ASN A 123 -12.17 4.16 3.97
CA ASN A 123 -11.00 4.23 4.84
C ASN A 123 -9.88 3.35 4.30
N PHE A 124 -8.65 3.83 4.49
CA PHE A 124 -7.42 3.10 4.27
C PHE A 124 -6.62 3.09 5.56
N LEU A 125 -5.92 2.01 5.86
CA LEU A 125 -4.96 1.93 6.95
C LEU A 125 -3.56 1.93 6.34
N ILE A 126 -2.68 2.83 6.79
CA ILE A 126 -1.26 2.70 6.46
C ILE A 126 -0.68 1.62 7.39
N ALA A 127 -0.17 0.55 6.81
CA ALA A 127 0.52 -0.51 7.54
C ALA A 127 2.05 -0.30 7.55
N ASP A 128 2.59 0.32 6.49
CA ASP A 128 3.96 0.82 6.43
C ASP A 128 4.06 2.09 5.56
N GLY A 129 4.97 2.99 5.93
CA GLY A 129 5.24 4.23 5.20
C GLY A 129 4.64 5.51 5.78
N HIS A 130 4.26 5.51 7.07
CA HIS A 130 3.77 6.68 7.80
C HIS A 130 4.62 7.95 7.60
N HIS A 131 5.95 7.83 7.72
CA HIS A 131 6.87 8.96 7.54
C HIS A 131 6.83 9.53 6.11
N ARG A 132 6.75 8.66 5.08
CA ARG A 132 6.65 9.08 3.67
C ARG A 132 5.33 9.79 3.40
N TYR A 133 4.24 9.30 3.97
CA TYR A 133 2.94 9.96 3.87
C TYR A 133 2.95 11.35 4.56
N GLU A 134 3.59 11.47 5.72
CA GLU A 134 3.72 12.76 6.42
C GLU A 134 4.58 13.77 5.63
N VAL A 135 5.63 13.33 4.92
CA VAL A 135 6.39 14.20 4.00
C VAL A 135 5.47 14.79 2.93
N ILE A 136 4.61 13.97 2.32
CA ILE A 136 3.77 14.41 1.20
C ILE A 136 2.62 15.31 1.69
N LYS A 137 2.08 15.02 2.88
CA LYS A 137 1.14 15.90 3.57
C LYS A 137 1.72 17.31 3.80
N LYS A 138 2.99 17.41 4.18
CA LYS A 138 3.68 18.69 4.39
C LYS A 138 4.01 19.43 3.09
N ASN A 139 4.34 18.68 2.03
CA ASN A 139 4.72 19.23 0.72
C ASN A 139 3.53 19.49 -0.22
N GLN A 140 2.30 19.51 0.31
CA GLN A 140 1.07 20.03 -0.30
C GLN A 140 1.21 20.29 -1.81
N TYR A 141 0.87 19.32 -2.67
CA TYR A 141 0.80 19.45 -4.15
C TYR A 141 2.07 19.19 -4.99
N GLN A 142 3.29 19.08 -4.44
CA GLN A 142 4.49 18.91 -5.30
C GLN A 142 4.90 17.45 -5.56
N ILE A 143 4.32 16.49 -4.82
CA ILE A 143 4.85 15.13 -4.72
C ILE A 143 3.71 14.11 -4.68
N SER A 144 3.87 12.98 -5.38
CA SER A 144 3.01 11.80 -5.27
C SER A 144 3.72 10.65 -4.55
N LEU A 145 2.96 9.82 -3.84
CA LEU A 145 3.43 8.65 -3.09
C LEU A 145 3.17 7.39 -3.90
N PRO A 146 4.17 6.56 -4.24
CA PRO A 146 3.84 5.19 -4.64
C PRO A 146 3.14 4.46 -3.48
N VAL A 147 1.97 3.86 -3.74
CA VAL A 147 1.16 3.12 -2.78
C VAL A 147 0.89 1.74 -3.32
N PHE A 148 1.07 0.72 -2.47
CA PHE A 148 0.60 -0.64 -2.70
C PHE A 148 -0.57 -0.92 -1.75
N LEU A 149 -1.78 -1.01 -2.31
CA LEU A 149 -3.03 -1.18 -1.57
C LEU A 149 -3.56 -2.61 -1.70
N ILE A 150 -3.92 -3.23 -0.56
CA ILE A 150 -4.52 -4.57 -0.50
C ILE A 150 -5.82 -4.63 0.31
N SER A 151 -6.62 -5.67 0.07
CA SER A 151 -7.71 -6.06 0.96
C SER A 151 -7.18 -6.68 2.27
N SER A 152 -7.81 -6.35 3.39
CA SER A 152 -7.57 -6.97 4.70
C SER A 152 -7.84 -8.47 4.73
N SER A 153 -8.67 -9.00 3.82
CA SER A 153 -8.91 -10.45 3.67
C SER A 153 -7.65 -11.23 3.30
N GLN A 154 -6.70 -10.57 2.62
CA GLN A 154 -5.39 -11.14 2.29
C GLN A 154 -4.34 -10.82 3.34
N ALA A 155 -4.68 -10.02 4.36
CA ALA A 155 -3.81 -9.73 5.48
C ALA A 155 -3.83 -10.89 6.49
N SER A 156 -3.66 -12.14 6.03
CA SER A 156 -3.32 -13.27 6.88
C SER A 156 -1.84 -13.15 7.27
N PHE A 157 -1.62 -12.43 8.35
CA PHE A 157 -0.41 -12.18 9.14
C PHE A 157 0.78 -13.18 9.01
N GLU A 158 1.64 -12.99 7.99
CA GLU A 158 3.11 -13.18 8.08
C GLU A 158 3.90 -11.98 7.53
N PHE A 159 3.26 -10.85 7.19
CA PHE A 159 3.90 -9.51 7.21
C PHE A 159 4.21 -9.01 8.65
N ASN A 160 3.97 -9.90 9.61
CA ASN A 160 4.13 -9.74 11.02
C ASN A 160 5.59 -9.61 11.46
N GLU A 161 6.61 -9.94 10.65
CA GLU A 161 8.00 -9.65 11.04
C GLU A 161 8.32 -8.16 11.10
N ILE A 162 7.70 -7.35 10.23
CA ILE A 162 7.76 -5.88 10.27
C ILE A 162 7.00 -5.36 11.49
N TYR A 163 5.85 -5.96 11.82
CA TYR A 163 5.04 -5.63 13.00
C TYR A 163 5.67 -6.11 14.34
N CYS A 164 6.36 -7.25 14.35
CA CYS A 164 7.05 -7.85 15.50
C CYS A 164 8.33 -7.11 15.86
N HIS A 165 9.06 -6.56 14.88
CA HIS A 165 10.18 -5.66 15.16
C HIS A 165 9.75 -4.37 15.88
N LEU A 166 8.52 -3.89 15.62
CA LEU A 166 7.94 -2.71 16.30
C LEU A 166 7.44 -3.04 17.72
N LYS A 167 6.97 -4.27 17.96
CA LYS A 167 6.52 -4.75 19.28
C LYS A 167 7.67 -5.02 20.27
N ASN A 168 8.92 -5.13 19.82
CA ASN A 168 10.09 -5.35 20.68
C ASN A 168 10.52 -4.13 21.52
N LYS A 169 9.76 -3.03 21.50
CA LYS A 169 9.83 -1.96 22.51
C LYS A 169 8.55 -1.98 23.36
N LYS A 170 8.74 -2.28 24.65
CA LYS A 170 7.73 -2.69 25.66
C LYS A 170 6.50 -1.77 25.78
N ASN A 171 5.34 -2.42 25.94
CA ASN A 171 4.01 -1.93 26.40
C ASN A 171 3.06 -1.25 25.40
N ILE A 172 2.52 -2.04 24.46
CA ILE A 172 1.31 -1.68 23.67
C ILE A 172 0.01 -1.87 24.47
N THR A 173 0.00 -2.77 25.45
CA THR A 173 -1.21 -3.14 26.21
C THR A 173 -1.78 -1.98 27.03
N SER A 174 -0.97 -1.03 27.50
CA SER A 174 -1.48 0.14 28.25
C SER A 174 -2.00 1.29 27.37
N ILE A 175 -1.78 1.23 26.05
CA ILE A 175 -2.20 2.27 25.10
C ILE A 175 -3.61 1.98 24.59
N ILE A 176 -3.93 0.72 24.34
CA ILE A 176 -5.26 0.30 23.87
C ILE A 176 -6.33 0.54 24.95
N ASP A 177 -6.01 0.28 26.23
CA ASP A 177 -6.97 0.43 27.33
C ASP A 177 -7.27 1.90 27.71
N ASN A 178 -6.41 2.87 27.32
CA ASN A 178 -6.61 4.30 27.62
C ASN A 178 -7.32 5.09 26.52
N ILE A 179 -7.52 4.51 25.33
CA ILE A 179 -8.22 5.18 24.21
C ILE A 179 -9.73 4.89 24.24
N ALA A 180 -10.17 3.90 25.03
CA ALA A 180 -11.58 3.52 25.19
C ALA A 180 -12.31 4.18 26.39
N LYS A 181 -11.80 5.29 26.93
CA LYS A 181 -12.51 6.16 27.88
C LYS A 181 -12.32 7.63 27.55
#